data_AF-A0A2K9C6U2-F1
#
_entry.id   AF-A0A2K9C6U2-F1
#
_cell.length_a   1.000
_cell.length_b   1.000
_cell.length_c   1.000
_cell.angle_alpha   90.00
_cell.angle_beta   90.00
_cell.angle_gamma   90.00
#
_symmetry.space_group_name_H-M   'P 1'
#
loop_
_entity.id
_entity.type
_entity.pdbx_description
1 polymer ?
#
loop_
_entity_poly.entity_id
_entity_poly.type
_entity_poly.pdbx_seq_one_letter_code
_entity_poly.pdbx_strand_id
1 'polypeptide(L)'
;MNPTRKTLYSLTLLLGPLSGAQAIPAPSATAIMPNAWTVEAPTPTSTLISARIAGFAAHADETSIAFLHVACYRSPLRPIISLYTHTDELRFNPNIYEGPDARSTGPLSLTTGALPTHTYRVNGYYSAEPTQQHGVLFKFTMPANRQELREWISDDMGGKIIKIKLPSAIPGDAPLTADFVLPHRNSGLREVITPCLNNRKTTPKKPS
;
A
#
# COMPACT_ATOMS: atom_id res chain seq x y z
N MET A 1 -69.43 20.37 59.04
CA MET A 1 -69.68 18.93 58.87
C MET A 1 -68.39 18.28 58.37
N ASN A 2 -68.07 17.14 58.98
CA ASN A 2 -66.87 16.32 58.79
C ASN A 2 -66.95 15.55 57.43
N PRO A 3 -66.00 14.69 57.05
CA PRO A 3 -65.02 14.90 55.98
C PRO A 3 -65.13 13.87 54.84
N THR A 4 -64.38 14.04 53.75
CA THR A 4 -64.05 12.89 52.87
C THR A 4 -62.58 12.88 52.52
N ARG A 5 -62.02 11.69 52.65
CA ARG A 5 -60.61 11.33 52.81
C ARG A 5 -60.21 10.41 51.66
N LYS A 6 -58.89 10.34 51.41
CA LYS A 6 -58.13 9.33 50.62
C LYS A 6 -58.11 9.61 49.11
N THR A 7 -57.01 9.45 48.36
CA THR A 7 -55.93 8.45 48.49
C THR A 7 -54.66 8.92 47.79
N LEU A 8 -53.50 8.65 48.39
CA LEU A 8 -52.15 8.72 47.83
C LEU A 8 -51.91 7.68 46.72
N TYR A 9 -51.26 8.06 45.62
CA TYR A 9 -50.34 7.24 44.81
C TYR A 9 -49.37 8.21 44.08
N SER A 10 -48.11 8.33 44.52
CA SER A 10 -46.93 7.57 44.05
C SER A 10 -46.65 7.70 42.55
N LEU A 11 -45.65 8.53 42.17
CA LEU A 11 -44.38 8.14 41.52
C LEU A 11 -43.69 9.41 40.97
N THR A 12 -42.74 9.98 41.71
CA THR A 12 -41.75 10.89 41.13
C THR A 12 -40.67 10.07 40.44
N LEU A 13 -40.77 9.96 39.11
CA LEU A 13 -39.69 9.49 38.24
C LEU A 13 -38.58 10.56 38.19
N LEU A 14 -37.53 10.35 38.99
CA LEU A 14 -36.23 10.95 38.78
C LEU A 14 -35.53 10.17 37.64
N LEU A 15 -35.55 10.72 36.42
CA LEU A 15 -34.61 10.32 35.37
C LEU A 15 -33.56 11.42 35.20
N GLY A 16 -32.32 11.03 35.47
CA GLY A 16 -31.14 11.87 35.50
C GLY A 16 -30.72 12.42 34.13
N PRO A 17 -29.60 13.16 34.10
CA PRO A 17 -29.17 13.90 32.93
C PRO A 17 -28.86 12.96 31.76
N LEU A 18 -29.25 13.39 30.57
CA LEU A 18 -28.82 12.82 29.29
C LEU A 18 -27.28 12.83 29.25
N SER A 19 -26.70 11.68 29.59
CA SER A 19 -25.27 11.45 29.41
C SER A 19 -24.96 11.51 27.93
N GLY A 20 -24.06 12.43 27.59
CA GLY A 20 -23.76 12.85 26.24
C GLY A 20 -23.15 11.76 25.36
N ALA A 21 -23.22 12.07 24.06
CA ALA A 21 -22.36 11.57 23.00
C ALA A 21 -22.06 10.06 23.02
N GLN A 22 -22.86 9.29 22.29
CA GLN A 22 -22.33 8.09 21.64
C GLN A 22 -21.14 8.54 20.79
N ALA A 23 -19.93 8.31 21.31
CA ALA A 23 -18.74 8.29 20.48
C ALA A 23 -19.02 7.26 19.38
N ILE A 24 -19.11 7.73 18.14
CA ILE A 24 -19.05 6.87 16.96
C ILE A 24 -17.79 6.03 17.17
N PRO A 25 -17.89 4.69 17.26
CA PRO A 25 -16.70 3.88 17.37
C PRO A 25 -15.83 4.21 16.16
N ALA A 26 -14.59 4.62 16.39
CA ALA A 26 -13.59 4.72 15.34
C ALA A 26 -13.64 3.40 14.54
N PRO A 27 -13.62 3.44 13.20
CA PRO A 27 -13.62 2.21 12.41
C PRO A 27 -12.44 1.37 12.89
N SER A 28 -12.73 0.21 13.47
CA SER A 28 -11.72 -0.76 13.88
C SER A 28 -10.81 -1.02 12.68
N ALA A 29 -9.51 -0.72 12.83
CA ALA A 29 -8.46 -0.88 11.84
C ALA A 29 -8.13 -2.36 11.53
N THR A 30 -9.17 -3.17 11.33
CA THR A 30 -9.13 -4.54 10.82
C THR A 30 -10.21 -4.70 9.77
N ALA A 31 -10.26 -3.79 8.80
CA ALA A 31 -10.70 -4.20 7.48
C ALA A 31 -9.70 -5.30 7.05
N ILE A 32 -10.18 -6.54 6.91
CA ILE A 32 -9.36 -7.68 6.51
C ILE A 32 -8.90 -7.41 5.08
N MET A 33 -7.78 -6.71 4.93
CA MET A 33 -7.16 -6.54 3.63
C MET A 33 -6.68 -7.92 3.17
N PRO A 34 -7.02 -8.36 1.93
CA PRO A 34 -6.59 -9.65 1.44
C PRO A 34 -5.07 -9.77 1.53
N ASN A 35 -4.57 -10.66 2.38
CA ASN A 35 -3.15 -10.96 2.48
C ASN A 35 -2.76 -11.96 1.38
N ALA A 36 -3.04 -11.61 0.12
CA ALA A 36 -2.77 -12.42 -1.05
C ALA A 36 -2.45 -11.54 -2.25
N TRP A 37 -1.50 -11.98 -3.08
CA TRP A 37 -1.20 -11.34 -4.35
C TRP A 37 -2.40 -11.45 -5.29
N THR A 38 -2.92 -10.30 -5.72
CA THR A 38 -3.91 -10.23 -6.79
C THR A 38 -3.16 -10.04 -8.10
N VAL A 39 -3.24 -11.03 -9.00
CA VAL A 39 -2.69 -10.91 -10.36
C VAL A 39 -3.65 -10.08 -11.21
N GLU A 40 -3.12 -9.06 -11.85
CA GLU A 40 -3.86 -8.20 -12.77
C GLU A 40 -3.61 -8.70 -14.20
N ALA A 41 -4.71 -8.96 -14.92
CA ALA A 41 -4.64 -9.41 -16.29
C ALA A 41 -4.07 -8.29 -17.20
N PRO A 42 -3.30 -8.64 -18.23
CA PRO A 42 -2.87 -7.68 -19.26
C PRO A 42 -4.09 -6.98 -19.89
N THR A 43 -4.01 -5.67 -20.08
CA THR A 43 -5.01 -4.95 -20.88
C THR A 43 -4.76 -5.20 -22.37
N PRO A 44 -5.76 -5.01 -23.26
CA PRO A 44 -5.54 -5.14 -24.71
C PRO A 44 -4.41 -4.26 -25.27
N THR A 45 -4.08 -3.17 -24.57
CA THR A 45 -3.05 -2.20 -24.96
C THR A 45 -1.70 -2.43 -24.27
N SER A 46 -1.59 -3.40 -23.34
CA SER A 46 -0.38 -3.63 -22.56
C SER A 46 -0.12 -5.12 -22.36
N THR A 47 1.09 -5.58 -22.68
CA THR A 47 1.54 -6.95 -22.38
C THR A 47 2.07 -7.09 -20.95
N LEU A 48 1.91 -6.05 -20.12
CA LEU A 48 2.32 -6.05 -18.73
C LEU A 48 1.45 -7.03 -17.94
N ILE A 49 2.12 -7.97 -17.28
CA ILE A 49 1.51 -8.74 -16.19
C ILE A 49 2.02 -8.11 -14.90
N SER A 50 1.11 -7.90 -13.97
CA SER A 50 1.39 -7.35 -12.65
C SER A 50 0.67 -8.11 -11.55
N ALA A 51 1.22 -8.02 -10.34
CA ALA A 51 0.55 -8.47 -9.14
C ALA A 51 0.57 -7.32 -8.12
N ARG A 52 -0.50 -7.21 -7.34
CA ARG A 52 -0.57 -6.26 -6.23
C ARG A 52 -0.92 -6.93 -4.91
N ILE A 53 -0.38 -6.40 -3.83
CA ILE A 53 -0.86 -6.64 -2.47
C ILE A 53 -1.24 -5.31 -1.85
N ALA A 54 -2.22 -5.37 -0.98
CA ALA A 54 -2.74 -4.21 -0.30
C ALA A 54 -2.06 -4.07 1.08
N GLY A 55 -1.89 -2.84 1.56
CA GLY A 55 -1.28 -2.51 2.84
C GLY A 55 -1.70 -1.12 3.30
N PHE A 56 -0.93 -0.55 4.22
CA PHE A 56 -1.22 0.77 4.78
C PHE A 56 -0.05 1.71 4.56
N ALA A 57 -0.35 2.96 4.27
CA ALA A 57 0.61 4.06 4.30
C ALA A 57 0.28 5.03 5.43
N ALA A 58 1.31 5.70 5.93
CA ALA A 58 1.20 6.70 6.97
C ALA A 58 2.16 7.86 6.72
N HIS A 59 1.74 9.06 7.09
CA HIS A 59 2.53 10.28 7.08
C HIS A 59 2.07 11.19 8.22
N ALA A 60 2.98 11.53 9.12
CA ALA A 60 2.64 12.15 10.41
C ALA A 60 1.53 11.34 11.13
N ASP A 61 0.40 11.97 11.44
CA ASP A 61 -0.74 11.36 12.14
C ASP A 61 -1.82 10.83 11.18
N GLU A 62 -1.60 10.95 9.86
CA GLU A 62 -2.56 10.53 8.84
C GLU A 62 -2.21 9.13 8.31
N THR A 63 -3.24 8.34 8.00
CA THR A 63 -3.10 7.00 7.42
C THR A 63 -4.01 6.84 6.23
N SER A 64 -3.57 6.09 5.22
CA SER A 64 -4.37 5.73 4.06
C SER A 64 -4.06 4.31 3.60
N ILE A 65 -4.90 3.78 2.72
CA ILE A 65 -4.62 2.54 2.01
C ILE A 65 -3.39 2.70 1.12
N ALA A 66 -2.67 1.61 0.95
CA ALA A 66 -1.56 1.52 0.03
C ALA A 66 -1.62 0.23 -0.79
N PHE A 67 -1.07 0.26 -2.00
CA PHE A 67 -0.84 -0.94 -2.79
C PHE A 67 0.62 -1.04 -3.18
N LEU A 68 1.21 -2.21 -2.92
CA LEU A 68 2.48 -2.59 -3.48
C LEU A 68 2.21 -3.34 -4.76
N HIS A 69 2.64 -2.75 -5.86
CA HIS A 69 2.48 -3.28 -7.21
C HIS A 69 3.82 -3.76 -7.72
N VAL A 70 3.87 -4.99 -8.22
CA VAL A 70 5.07 -5.57 -8.84
C VAL A 70 4.70 -5.99 -10.25
N ALA A 71 5.49 -5.57 -11.23
CA ALA A 71 5.22 -5.82 -12.63
C ALA A 71 6.48 -6.31 -13.36
N CYS A 72 6.28 -7.12 -14.40
CA CYS A 72 7.35 -7.55 -15.30
C CYS A 72 7.04 -7.13 -16.73
N TYR A 73 7.81 -6.15 -17.25
CA TYR A 73 7.75 -5.79 -18.66
C TYR A 73 8.36 -6.91 -19.49
N ARG A 74 7.74 -7.24 -20.64
CA ARG A 74 8.23 -8.30 -21.53
C ARG A 74 9.24 -7.82 -22.58
N SER A 75 9.30 -6.51 -22.86
CA SER A 75 10.24 -5.93 -23.83
C SER A 75 10.67 -4.52 -23.41
N PRO A 76 11.87 -4.36 -22.78
CA PRO A 76 12.77 -5.42 -22.30
C PRO A 76 12.26 -6.11 -21.02
N LEU A 77 12.79 -7.31 -20.72
CA LEU A 77 12.55 -8.04 -19.47
C LEU A 77 13.05 -7.27 -18.23
N ARG A 78 12.18 -6.43 -17.69
CA ARG A 78 12.49 -5.49 -16.61
C ARG A 78 11.40 -5.54 -15.53
N PRO A 79 11.75 -5.98 -14.31
CA PRO A 79 10.82 -5.90 -13.19
C PRO A 79 10.80 -4.48 -12.62
N ILE A 80 9.61 -4.05 -12.20
CA ILE A 80 9.37 -2.73 -11.61
C ILE A 80 8.51 -2.91 -10.37
N ILE A 81 8.79 -2.13 -9.33
CA ILE A 81 7.94 -2.04 -8.14
C ILE A 81 7.32 -0.65 -8.13
N SER A 82 6.04 -0.55 -7.78
CA SER A 82 5.37 0.72 -7.55
C SER A 82 4.64 0.72 -6.21
N LEU A 83 4.65 1.86 -5.53
CA LEU A 83 3.81 2.16 -4.38
C LEU A 83 2.66 3.07 -4.85
N TYR A 84 1.43 2.67 -4.58
CA TYR A 84 0.25 3.49 -4.79
C TYR A 84 -0.37 3.88 -3.46
N THR A 85 -0.70 5.16 -3.25
CA THR A 85 -1.43 5.63 -2.06
C THR A 85 -2.04 7.03 -2.29
N HIS A 86 -2.92 7.47 -1.40
CA HIS A 86 -3.50 8.81 -1.39
C HIS A 86 -2.56 9.80 -0.73
N THR A 87 -1.77 10.53 -1.50
CA THR A 87 -0.87 11.57 -0.95
C THR A 87 -1.64 12.76 -0.40
N ASP A 88 -2.83 13.04 -0.91
CA ASP A 88 -3.76 14.07 -0.45
C ASP A 88 -4.37 13.73 0.92
N GLU A 89 -4.88 12.51 1.11
CA GLU A 89 -5.36 12.04 2.42
C GLU A 89 -4.23 12.04 3.46
N LEU A 90 -3.03 11.61 3.04
CA LEU A 90 -1.83 11.60 3.88
C LEU A 90 -1.24 13.00 4.12
N ARG A 91 -1.74 14.03 3.43
CA ARG A 91 -1.14 15.39 3.41
C ARG A 91 0.36 15.39 3.10
N PHE A 92 0.81 14.40 2.32
CA PHE A 92 2.20 14.27 1.89
C PHE A 92 2.39 15.07 0.61
N ASN A 93 3.43 15.90 0.53
CA ASN A 93 3.75 16.68 -0.67
C ASN A 93 4.61 15.85 -1.65
N PRO A 94 4.06 15.42 -2.81
CA PRO A 94 4.80 14.57 -3.74
C PRO A 94 5.62 15.37 -4.77
N ASN A 95 5.62 16.70 -4.75
CA ASN A 95 6.04 17.53 -5.89
C ASN A 95 7.47 17.24 -6.40
N ILE A 96 8.43 16.95 -5.50
CA ILE A 96 9.82 16.63 -5.93
C ILE A 96 9.95 15.26 -6.61
N TYR A 97 8.92 14.44 -6.51
CA TYR A 97 8.81 13.13 -7.12
C TYR A 97 7.94 13.17 -8.38
N GLU A 98 7.15 14.22 -8.60
CA GLU A 98 6.16 14.29 -9.68
C GLU A 98 6.70 14.84 -11.00
N GLY A 99 6.31 14.21 -12.11
CA GLY A 99 6.44 14.78 -13.45
C GLY A 99 7.77 14.47 -14.17
N PRO A 100 7.90 14.93 -15.44
CA PRO A 100 9.08 14.65 -16.27
C PRO A 100 10.35 15.35 -15.75
N ASP A 101 10.18 16.45 -15.03
CA ASP A 101 11.28 17.22 -14.44
C ASP A 101 11.73 16.70 -13.06
N ALA A 102 10.94 15.81 -12.44
CA ALA A 102 11.39 15.04 -11.29
C ALA A 102 12.49 14.07 -11.76
N ARG A 103 13.74 14.53 -11.67
CA ARG A 103 14.92 13.72 -11.93
C ARG A 103 15.03 12.66 -10.83
N SER A 104 14.36 11.50 -10.96
CA SER A 104 14.63 10.28 -10.17
C SER A 104 15.14 10.59 -8.77
N THR A 105 14.25 11.11 -7.95
CA THR A 105 14.54 11.65 -6.62
C THR A 105 14.61 10.50 -5.61
N GLY A 106 15.42 10.62 -4.57
CA GLY A 106 15.60 9.54 -3.60
C GLY A 106 16.34 10.00 -2.34
N PRO A 107 16.64 9.06 -1.41
CA PRO A 107 16.35 7.64 -1.53
C PRO A 107 15.01 7.24 -0.90
N LEU A 108 14.13 6.63 -1.68
CA LEU A 108 13.14 5.71 -1.12
C LEU A 108 13.91 4.53 -0.54
N SER A 109 13.63 4.16 0.71
CA SER A 109 14.21 2.98 1.36
C SER A 109 13.19 1.87 1.39
N LEU A 110 13.60 0.65 1.05
CA LEU A 110 12.78 -0.56 1.11
C LEU A 110 13.51 -1.60 1.94
N THR A 111 12.82 -2.20 2.91
CA THR A 111 13.35 -3.26 3.77
C THR A 111 12.33 -4.39 3.86
N THR A 112 12.78 -5.64 3.78
CA THR A 112 11.88 -6.79 3.91
C THR A 112 12.36 -7.71 5.02
N GLY A 113 11.60 -7.83 6.11
CA GLY A 113 11.98 -8.67 7.24
C GLY A 113 13.38 -8.32 7.77
N ALA A 114 14.29 -9.29 7.74
CA ALA A 114 15.69 -9.13 8.16
C ALA A 114 16.67 -8.94 6.98
N LEU A 115 16.17 -8.79 5.75
CA LEU A 115 17.02 -8.52 4.58
C LEU A 115 17.64 -7.12 4.67
N PRO A 116 18.81 -6.90 4.05
CA PRO A 116 19.41 -5.57 3.96
C PRO A 116 18.46 -4.54 3.34
N THR A 117 18.47 -3.31 3.88
CA THR A 117 17.73 -2.19 3.29
C THR A 117 18.31 -1.80 1.93
N HIS A 118 17.45 -1.67 0.93
CA HIS A 118 17.80 -1.14 -0.38
C HIS A 118 17.27 0.28 -0.58
N THR A 119 18.04 1.11 -1.26
CA THR A 119 17.67 2.49 -1.56
C THR A 119 17.44 2.69 -3.05
N TYR A 120 16.34 3.35 -3.40
CA TYR A 120 15.91 3.55 -4.77
C TYR A 120 15.72 5.04 -5.07
N ARG A 121 16.03 5.40 -6.31
CA ARG A 121 15.48 6.61 -6.91
C ARG A 121 14.07 6.30 -7.41
N VAL A 122 13.17 7.26 -7.26
CA VAL A 122 11.77 7.13 -7.63
C VAL A 122 11.33 8.33 -8.46
N ASN A 123 10.40 8.05 -9.37
CA ASN A 123 9.54 9.05 -10.00
C ASN A 123 8.11 8.71 -9.64
N GLY A 124 7.22 9.69 -9.70
CA GLY A 124 5.81 9.46 -9.54
C GLY A 124 4.93 10.38 -10.34
N TYR A 125 3.66 10.03 -10.36
CA TYR A 125 2.60 10.74 -11.06
C TYR A 125 1.24 10.28 -10.50
N TYR A 126 0.22 11.13 -10.62
CA TYR A 126 -1.15 10.71 -10.36
C TYR A 126 -1.62 9.71 -11.42
N SER A 127 -1.99 8.52 -10.98
CA SER A 127 -2.51 7.48 -11.85
C SER A 127 -4.03 7.59 -11.94
N ALA A 128 -4.56 7.79 -13.15
CA ALA A 128 -5.99 7.67 -13.44
C ALA A 128 -6.36 6.25 -13.92
N GLU A 129 -5.61 5.22 -13.47
CA GLU A 129 -5.82 3.85 -13.93
C GLU A 129 -7.29 3.42 -13.71
N PRO A 130 -8.04 3.04 -14.77
CA PRO A 130 -9.51 2.95 -14.77
C PRO A 130 -10.13 1.92 -13.82
N THR A 131 -9.31 1.14 -13.11
CA THR A 131 -9.74 0.04 -12.22
C THR A 131 -9.72 0.40 -10.73
N GLN A 132 -9.38 1.65 -10.38
CA GLN A 132 -9.30 2.05 -8.97
C GLN A 132 -10.70 2.31 -8.39
N GLN A 133 -11.27 1.28 -7.73
CA GLN A 133 -12.38 1.44 -6.78
C GLN A 133 -12.09 2.47 -5.67
N HIS A 134 -10.84 2.92 -5.58
CA HIS A 134 -10.30 3.77 -4.55
C HIS A 134 -10.05 5.22 -5.02
N GLY A 135 -10.50 5.62 -6.21
CA GLY A 135 -10.23 6.97 -6.72
C GLY A 135 -8.79 7.15 -7.20
N VAL A 136 -8.33 8.41 -7.32
CA VAL A 136 -7.02 8.74 -7.90
C VAL A 136 -5.91 8.49 -6.88
N LEU A 137 -5.03 7.54 -7.16
CA LEU A 137 -3.85 7.25 -6.33
C LEU A 137 -2.59 7.88 -6.94
N PHE A 138 -1.71 8.41 -6.10
CA PHE A 138 -0.36 8.76 -6.51
C PHE A 138 0.50 7.51 -6.60
N LYS A 139 1.21 7.34 -7.72
CA LYS A 139 2.07 6.19 -7.96
C LYS A 139 3.54 6.61 -7.88
N PHE A 140 4.28 6.04 -6.93
CA PHE A 140 5.75 6.09 -6.91
C PHE A 140 6.30 4.83 -7.58
N THR A 141 7.23 4.97 -8.51
CA THR A 141 7.77 3.86 -9.30
C THR A 141 9.29 3.76 -9.14
N MET A 142 9.80 2.56 -8.88
CA MET A 142 11.24 2.24 -8.82
C MET A 142 11.60 0.98 -9.63
N PRO A 143 12.83 0.90 -10.16
CA PRO A 143 13.35 -0.36 -10.68
C PRO A 143 13.42 -1.41 -9.56
N ALA A 144 12.99 -2.64 -9.84
CA ALA A 144 13.04 -3.71 -8.85
C ALA A 144 14.43 -4.34 -8.77
N ASN A 145 14.90 -4.64 -7.56
CA ASN A 145 16.06 -5.50 -7.38
C ASN A 145 15.65 -6.97 -7.61
N ARG A 146 16.27 -7.64 -8.59
CA ARG A 146 15.96 -9.03 -8.93
C ARG A 146 16.27 -10.01 -7.79
N GLN A 147 17.29 -9.74 -6.98
CA GLN A 147 17.62 -10.60 -5.85
C GLN A 147 16.56 -10.49 -4.76
N GLU A 148 16.17 -9.27 -4.40
CA GLU A 148 15.08 -9.02 -3.46
C GLU A 148 13.77 -9.70 -3.91
N LEU A 149 13.43 -9.59 -5.19
CA LEU A 149 12.27 -10.28 -5.75
C LEU A 149 12.38 -11.81 -5.72
N ARG A 150 13.59 -12.39 -5.78
CA ARG A 150 13.78 -13.84 -5.59
C ARG A 150 13.49 -14.26 -4.16
N GLU A 151 13.94 -13.47 -3.19
CA GLU A 151 13.58 -13.71 -1.78
C GLU A 151 12.06 -13.59 -1.59
N TRP A 152 11.40 -12.57 -2.17
CA TRP A 152 9.95 -12.41 -1.97
C TRP A 152 9.09 -13.59 -2.46
N ILE A 153 9.59 -14.38 -3.41
CA ILE A 153 8.88 -15.57 -3.91
C ILE A 153 9.31 -16.88 -3.25
N SER A 154 10.26 -16.85 -2.30
CA SER A 154 10.60 -18.03 -1.50
C SER A 154 9.57 -18.26 -0.40
N ASP A 155 9.51 -19.50 0.06
CA ASP A 155 8.46 -19.93 1.00
C ASP A 155 8.74 -19.45 2.45
N ASP A 156 10.00 -19.15 2.79
CA ASP A 156 10.46 -18.66 4.09
C ASP A 156 10.19 -17.17 4.34
N MET A 157 9.83 -16.42 3.29
CA MET A 157 9.50 -15.00 3.37
C MET A 157 8.02 -14.72 3.69
N GLY A 158 7.20 -15.77 3.81
CA GLY A 158 5.82 -15.65 4.26
C GLY A 158 5.69 -14.97 5.62
N GLY A 159 4.76 -14.01 5.74
CA GLY A 159 4.51 -13.24 6.95
C GLY A 159 5.53 -12.15 7.26
N LYS A 160 6.61 -12.00 6.47
CA LYS A 160 7.56 -10.90 6.64
C LYS A 160 6.96 -9.58 6.16
N ILE A 161 7.33 -8.49 6.83
CA ILE A 161 6.86 -7.15 6.47
C ILE A 161 7.83 -6.55 5.45
N ILE A 162 7.28 -6.06 4.34
CA ILE A 162 7.93 -5.12 3.43
C ILE A 162 7.60 -3.72 3.94
N LYS A 163 8.63 -2.98 4.31
CA LYS A 163 8.55 -1.58 4.75
C LYS A 163 9.17 -0.67 3.71
N ILE A 164 8.38 0.28 3.25
CA ILE A 164 8.81 1.37 2.38
C ILE A 164 8.86 2.66 3.21
N LYS A 165 9.90 3.46 3.01
CA LYS A 165 10.05 4.78 3.61
C LYS A 165 10.52 5.77 2.55
N LEU A 166 9.76 6.84 2.36
CA LEU A 166 10.06 7.93 1.43
C LEU A 166 10.20 9.23 2.22
N PRO A 167 11.35 9.94 2.13
CA PRO A 167 11.50 11.25 2.78
C PRO A 167 10.46 12.27 2.29
N SER A 168 10.08 13.21 3.15
CA SER A 168 9.30 14.37 2.69
C SER A 168 10.19 15.32 1.88
N ALA A 169 9.56 16.02 0.95
CA ALA A 169 10.16 17.15 0.25
C ALA A 169 10.40 18.35 1.16
N ILE A 170 9.64 18.44 2.26
CA ILE A 170 9.70 19.54 3.21
C ILE A 170 10.78 19.22 4.27
N PRO A 171 11.80 20.06 4.44
CA PRO A 171 12.83 19.82 5.44
C PRO A 171 12.25 19.71 6.85
N GLY A 172 12.59 18.63 7.57
CA GLY A 172 12.14 18.37 8.93
C GLY A 172 10.75 17.73 9.05
N ASP A 173 10.06 17.55 7.94
CA ASP A 173 8.75 16.90 7.90
C ASP A 173 8.86 15.37 8.00
N ALA A 174 7.76 14.73 8.41
CA ALA A 174 7.70 13.29 8.59
C ALA A 174 7.91 12.56 7.25
N PRO A 175 8.53 11.37 7.24
CA PRO A 175 8.57 10.55 6.03
C PRO A 175 7.20 9.93 5.76
N LEU A 176 6.88 9.70 4.49
CA LEU A 176 5.83 8.74 4.12
C LEU A 176 6.37 7.34 4.37
N THR A 177 5.59 6.51 5.05
CA THR A 177 5.90 5.09 5.28
C THR A 177 4.78 4.23 4.74
N ALA A 178 5.10 3.02 4.28
CA ALA A 178 4.10 2.05 3.88
C ALA A 178 4.54 0.63 4.24
N ASP A 179 3.62 -0.15 4.80
CA ASP A 179 3.87 -1.51 5.27
C ASP A 179 2.96 -2.51 4.54
N PHE A 180 3.56 -3.61 4.10
CA PHE A 180 2.89 -4.72 3.42
C PHE A 180 3.33 -6.03 4.03
N VAL A 181 2.38 -6.94 4.27
CA VAL A 181 2.71 -8.29 4.74
C VAL A 181 2.87 -9.20 3.52
N LEU A 182 4.00 -9.89 3.41
CA LEU A 182 4.17 -10.92 2.39
C LEU A 182 3.23 -12.10 2.68
N PRO A 183 2.38 -12.50 1.72
CA PRO A 183 1.57 -13.70 1.86
C PRO A 183 2.43 -14.95 2.05
N HIS A 184 1.92 -15.94 2.77
CA HIS A 184 2.57 -17.27 2.82
C HIS A 184 2.49 -17.98 1.45
N ARG A 185 1.49 -17.62 0.64
CA ARG A 185 1.32 -18.14 -0.73
C ARG A 185 1.71 -17.05 -1.73
N ASN A 186 2.93 -17.14 -2.25
CA ASN A 186 3.49 -16.17 -3.20
C ASN A 186 3.33 -16.58 -4.67
N SER A 187 2.41 -17.50 -4.99
CA SER A 187 2.21 -18.01 -6.36
C SER A 187 1.86 -16.92 -7.35
N GLY A 188 1.00 -15.97 -6.96
CA GLY A 188 0.62 -14.83 -7.80
C GLY A 188 1.83 -13.98 -8.17
N LEU A 189 2.64 -13.56 -7.19
CA LEU A 189 3.89 -12.84 -7.47
C LEU A 189 4.84 -13.67 -8.35
N ARG A 190 5.03 -14.95 -8.00
CA ARG A 190 5.93 -15.87 -8.72
C ARG A 190 5.57 -15.95 -10.20
N GLU A 191 4.29 -16.08 -10.53
CA GLU A 191 3.81 -16.08 -11.92
C GLU A 191 4.24 -14.81 -12.68
N VAL A 192 4.06 -13.65 -12.05
CA VAL A 192 4.36 -12.35 -12.65
C VAL A 192 5.85 -12.12 -12.87
N ILE A 193 6.69 -12.43 -11.89
CA ILE A 193 8.10 -12.01 -11.92
C ILE A 193 9.05 -13.05 -12.53
N THR A 194 8.66 -14.32 -12.59
CA THR A 194 9.52 -15.41 -13.12
C THR A 194 10.15 -15.09 -14.48
N PRO A 195 9.42 -14.51 -15.46
CA PRO A 195 10.02 -14.12 -16.74
C PRO A 195 11.16 -13.10 -16.59
N CYS A 196 11.04 -12.16 -15.64
CA CYS A 196 12.04 -11.12 -15.38
C CYS A 196 13.25 -11.61 -14.56
N LEU A 197 13.12 -12.74 -13.86
CA LEU A 197 14.19 -13.34 -13.06
C LEU A 197 15.07 -14.29 -13.87
N ASN A 198 14.51 -14.95 -14.89
CA ASN A 198 15.14 -16.01 -15.68
C ASN A 198 15.92 -15.50 -16.90
N ASN A 199 16.61 -14.36 -16.77
CA ASN A 199 17.52 -13.87 -17.79
C ASN A 199 18.82 -14.70 -17.83
N ARG A 200 18.75 -15.96 -18.27
CA ARG A 200 19.90 -16.55 -18.97
C ARG A 200 20.01 -15.76 -20.27
N LYS A 201 21.10 -15.02 -20.42
CA LYS A 201 21.48 -14.43 -21.70
C LYS A 201 21.42 -15.51 -22.77
N THR A 202 20.38 -15.52 -23.60
CA THR A 202 20.42 -16.17 -24.91
C THR A 202 21.26 -15.27 -25.80
N THR A 203 22.56 -15.20 -25.53
CA THR A 203 23.52 -14.74 -26.52
C THR A 203 23.55 -15.83 -27.59
N PRO A 204 23.20 -15.53 -28.86
CA PRO A 204 23.35 -16.52 -29.92
C PRO A 204 24.80 -16.97 -29.93
N LYS A 205 25.07 -18.27 -29.76
CA LYS A 205 26.39 -18.82 -30.07
C LYS A 205 26.64 -18.52 -31.55
N LYS A 206 27.66 -17.72 -31.84
CA LYS A 206 28.16 -17.53 -33.20
C LYS A 206 28.48 -18.94 -33.76
N PRO A 207 27.96 -19.32 -34.94
CA PRO A 207 28.37 -20.57 -35.57
C PRO A 207 29.89 -20.55 -35.78
N SER A 208 30.57 -21.62 -35.38
CA SER A 208 31.98 -21.87 -35.72
C SER A 208 32.12 -22.30 -37.16
#